data_AF-A0A5C4SMS2-F1
#
_entry.id   AF-A0A5C4SMS2-F1
#
_cell.length_a   1.000
_cell.length_b   1.000
_cell.length_c   1.000
_cell.angle_alpha   90.00
_cell.angle_beta   90.00
_cell.angle_gamma   90.00
#
_symmetry.space_group_name_H-M   'P 1'
#
loop_
_entity.id
_entity.type
_entity.pdbx_description
1 polymer ?
#
loop_
_entity_poly.entity_id
_entity_poly.type
_entity_poly.pdbx_seq_one_letter_code
_entity_poly.pdbx_strand_id
1 'polypeptide(L)'
;MSVIDSVKETNKKAVETGERFLNKSYAYYKLKLFQQLSVSASMLLKVLAIGSLILIALSFFTVALAFKLSVILESYPLGFSLIGLLYLLFALIVYMLRKRINNSIVKSLSKPFFSNDENISQS
;
A
#
# COMPACT_ATOMS: atom_id res chain seq x y z
N MET A 1 53.16 -36.14 -12.87
CA MET A 1 51.85 -36.36 -12.22
C MET A 1 51.31 -35.07 -11.58
N SER A 2 51.34 -33.91 -12.28
CA SER A 2 51.10 -32.58 -11.66
C SER A 2 49.78 -31.92 -12.08
N VAL A 3 49.16 -32.37 -13.18
CA VAL A 3 47.94 -31.76 -13.73
C VAL A 3 46.68 -32.08 -12.93
N ILE A 4 46.56 -33.28 -12.34
CA ILE A 4 45.37 -33.67 -11.58
C ILE A 4 45.24 -32.88 -10.26
N ASP A 5 46.36 -32.57 -9.62
CA ASP A 5 46.36 -31.80 -8.35
C ASP A 5 45.97 -30.33 -8.58
N SER A 6 46.47 -29.71 -9.65
CA SER A 6 46.10 -28.33 -10.01
C SER A 6 44.61 -28.16 -10.35
N VAL A 7 43.98 -29.19 -10.94
CA VAL A 7 42.54 -29.21 -11.22
C VAL A 7 41.74 -29.36 -9.92
N LYS A 8 42.19 -30.20 -8.99
CA LYS A 8 41.53 -30.41 -7.70
C LYS A 8 41.57 -29.16 -6.81
N GLU A 9 42.69 -28.44 -6.85
CA GLU A 9 42.89 -27.21 -6.07
C GLU A 9 42.12 -26.02 -6.65
N THR A 10 42.02 -25.92 -7.99
CA THR A 10 41.18 -24.93 -8.68
C THR A 10 39.70 -25.18 -8.41
N ASN A 11 39.26 -26.44 -8.40
CA ASN A 11 37.88 -26.81 -8.08
C ASN A 11 37.53 -26.43 -6.63
N LYS A 12 38.43 -26.70 -5.68
CA LYS A 12 38.25 -26.32 -4.26
C LYS A 12 38.14 -24.81 -4.07
N LYS A 13 39.00 -24.01 -4.72
CA LYS A 13 38.91 -22.54 -4.70
C LYS A 13 37.66 -21.99 -5.38
N ALA A 14 37.22 -22.61 -6.47
CA ALA A 14 36.00 -22.22 -7.18
C ALA A 14 34.74 -22.49 -6.35
N VAL A 15 34.68 -23.63 -5.67
CA VAL A 15 33.59 -23.98 -4.74
C VAL A 15 33.59 -23.04 -3.52
N GLU A 16 34.75 -22.77 -2.92
CA GLU A 16 34.87 -21.88 -1.75
C GLU A 16 34.53 -20.42 -2.08
N THR A 17 34.90 -19.95 -3.27
CA THR A 17 34.53 -18.62 -3.77
C THR A 17 33.04 -18.55 -4.09
N GLY A 18 32.48 -19.62 -4.67
CA GLY A 18 31.05 -19.78 -4.90
C GLY A 18 30.23 -19.76 -3.60
N GLU A 19 30.66 -20.49 -2.56
CA GLU A 19 30.02 -20.47 -1.24
C GLU A 19 30.09 -19.09 -0.59
N ARG A 20 31.23 -18.38 -0.64
CA ARG A 20 31.32 -16.99 -0.15
C ARG A 20 30.40 -16.04 -0.89
N PHE A 21 30.22 -16.21 -2.21
CA PHE A 21 29.30 -15.41 -3.02
C PHE A 21 27.83 -15.73 -2.72
N LEU A 22 27.48 -17.00 -2.54
CA LEU A 22 26.12 -17.41 -2.17
C LEU A 22 25.76 -16.96 -0.75
N ASN A 23 26.69 -17.06 0.21
CA ASN A 23 26.49 -16.54 1.56
C ASN A 23 26.33 -15.01 1.58
N LYS A 24 27.13 -14.29 0.79
CA LYS A 24 27.00 -12.83 0.62
C LYS A 24 25.67 -12.47 -0.04
N SER A 25 25.24 -13.22 -1.05
CA SER A 25 23.98 -12.99 -1.77
C SER A 25 22.76 -13.26 -0.87
N TYR A 26 22.81 -14.29 -0.03
CA TYR A 26 21.76 -14.62 0.94
C TYR A 26 21.63 -13.53 2.02
N ALA A 27 22.74 -13.08 2.59
CA ALA A 27 22.76 -11.98 3.55
C ALA A 27 22.20 -10.67 2.93
N TYR A 28 22.54 -10.39 1.67
CA TYR A 28 22.04 -9.23 0.96
C TYR A 28 20.53 -9.31 0.67
N TYR A 29 20.03 -10.48 0.30
CA TYR A 29 18.60 -10.69 0.07
C TYR A 29 17.79 -10.59 1.37
N LYS A 30 18.33 -11.14 2.47
CA LYS A 30 17.75 -10.99 3.81
C LYS A 30 17.66 -9.52 4.23
N LEU A 31 18.71 -8.73 4.00
CA LEU A 31 18.69 -7.28 4.26
C LEU A 31 17.73 -6.53 3.34
N LYS A 32 17.68 -6.86 2.04
CA LYS A 32 16.76 -6.22 1.08
C LYS A 32 15.30 -6.46 1.43
N LEU A 33 14.95 -7.70 1.79
CA LEU A 33 13.62 -8.03 2.28
C LEU A 33 13.30 -7.28 3.57
N PHE A 34 14.24 -7.23 4.51
CA PHE A 34 14.05 -6.50 5.78
C PHE A 34 13.87 -5.00 5.54
N GLN A 35 14.64 -4.42 4.62
CA GLN A 35 14.53 -3.03 4.22
C GLN A 35 13.20 -2.75 3.51
N GLN A 36 12.77 -3.60 2.60
CA GLN A 36 11.50 -3.42 1.89
C GLN A 36 10.29 -3.55 2.83
N LEU A 37 10.33 -4.51 3.74
CA LEU A 37 9.32 -4.64 4.80
C LEU A 37 9.35 -3.44 5.74
N SER A 38 10.53 -3.00 6.17
CA SER A 38 10.70 -1.86 7.07
C SER A 38 10.25 -0.55 6.42
N VAL A 39 10.54 -0.34 5.13
CA VAL A 39 10.10 0.85 4.37
C VAL A 39 8.59 0.82 4.19
N SER A 40 8.01 -0.32 3.82
CA SER A 40 6.56 -0.48 3.67
C SER A 40 5.85 -0.24 5.01
N ALA A 41 6.34 -0.85 6.10
CA ALA A 41 5.82 -0.66 7.45
C ALA A 41 5.99 0.79 7.93
N SER A 42 7.15 1.41 7.71
CA SER A 42 7.42 2.81 8.08
C SER A 42 6.53 3.78 7.31
N MET A 43 6.26 3.51 6.04
CA MET A 43 5.34 4.32 5.22
C MET A 43 3.90 4.17 5.73
N LEU A 44 3.45 2.94 5.98
CA LEU A 44 2.13 2.68 6.57
C LEU A 44 1.98 3.35 7.93
N LEU A 45 2.98 3.24 8.81
CA LEU A 45 2.97 3.87 10.13
C LEU A 45 2.92 5.40 10.03
N LYS A 46 3.70 6.03 9.13
CA LYS A 46 3.63 7.47 8.89
C LYS A 46 2.25 7.90 8.40
N VAL A 47 1.69 7.17 7.44
CA VAL A 47 0.35 7.45 6.90
C VAL A 47 -0.72 7.24 7.97
N LEU A 48 -0.61 6.21 8.81
CA LEU A 48 -1.51 5.98 9.94
C LEU A 48 -1.39 7.08 11.00
N ALA A 49 -0.18 7.50 11.34
CA ALA A 49 0.06 8.55 12.33
C ALA A 49 -0.52 9.89 11.85
N ILE A 50 -0.20 10.30 10.62
CA ILE A 50 -0.69 11.56 10.04
C ILE A 50 -2.20 11.48 9.76
N GLY A 51 -2.65 10.35 9.20
CA GLY A 51 -4.05 10.11 8.86
C GLY A 51 -4.94 10.08 10.10
N SER A 52 -4.50 9.43 11.18
CA SER A 52 -5.25 9.43 12.44
C SER A 52 -5.34 10.81 13.06
N LEU A 53 -4.25 11.59 13.04
CA LEU A 53 -4.25 12.97 13.54
C LEU A 53 -5.24 13.85 12.77
N ILE A 54 -5.26 13.74 11.44
CA ILE A 54 -6.19 14.47 10.57
C ILE A 54 -7.63 14.01 10.81
N LEU A 55 -7.88 12.71 10.94
CA LEU A 55 -9.21 12.17 11.21
C LEU A 55 -9.77 12.68 12.55
N ILE A 56 -8.94 12.73 13.58
CA ILE A 56 -9.33 13.27 14.89
C ILE A 56 -9.68 14.75 14.75
N ALA A 57 -8.82 15.55 14.10
CA ALA A 57 -9.08 16.97 13.88
C ALA A 57 -10.38 17.22 13.11
N LEU A 58 -10.63 16.45 12.04
CA LEU A 58 -11.83 16.55 11.22
C LEU A 58 -13.09 16.14 12.02
N SER A 59 -12.98 15.14 12.87
CA SER A 59 -14.07 14.69 13.74
C SER A 59 -14.47 15.80 14.73
N PHE A 60 -13.49 16.42 15.37
CA PHE A 60 -13.71 17.58 16.25
C PHE A 60 -14.33 18.76 15.49
N PHE A 61 -13.84 19.05 14.29
CA PHE A 61 -14.38 20.13 13.47
C PHE A 61 -15.85 19.88 13.11
N THR A 62 -16.20 18.63 12.81
CA THR A 62 -17.58 18.25 12.49
C THR A 62 -18.50 18.41 13.70
N VAL A 63 -18.04 18.01 14.90
CA VAL A 63 -18.79 18.21 16.14
C VAL A 63 -18.97 19.71 16.44
N ALA A 64 -17.94 20.53 16.24
CA ALA A 64 -18.03 21.98 16.44
C ALA A 64 -19.04 22.63 15.48
N LEU A 65 -19.03 22.23 14.20
CA LEU A 65 -20.03 22.66 13.23
C LEU A 65 -21.44 22.22 13.63
N ALA A 66 -21.58 20.99 14.15
CA ALA A 66 -22.86 20.48 14.64
C ALA A 66 -23.43 21.32 15.77
N PHE A 67 -22.61 21.64 16.77
CA PHE A 67 -23.01 22.51 17.88
C PHE A 67 -23.38 23.91 17.39
N LYS A 68 -22.56 24.53 16.55
CA LYS A 68 -22.83 25.88 16.02
C LYS A 68 -24.17 25.91 15.26
N LEU A 69 -24.43 24.92 14.43
CA LEU A 69 -25.65 24.84 13.64
C LEU A 69 -26.88 24.58 14.53
N SER A 70 -26.71 23.77 15.58
CA SER A 70 -27.79 23.47 16.53
C SER A 70 -28.19 24.69 17.36
N VAL A 71 -27.24 25.56 17.71
CA VAL A 71 -27.51 26.82 18.42
C VAL A 71 -28.22 27.83 17.53
N ILE A 72 -27.81 27.98 16.26
CA ILE A 72 -28.44 28.93 15.31
C ILE A 72 -29.90 28.56 15.03
N LEU A 73 -30.23 27.27 15.01
CA LEU A 73 -31.59 26.79 14.79
C LEU A 73 -32.46 26.82 16.06
N GLU A 74 -31.93 27.28 17.20
CA GLU A 74 -32.59 27.33 18.53
C GLU A 74 -33.23 25.98 18.96
N SER A 75 -32.81 24.88 18.34
CA SER A 75 -33.39 23.56 18.52
C SER A 75 -32.35 22.48 18.25
N TYR A 76 -31.92 21.83 19.33
CA TYR A 76 -30.99 20.70 19.30
C TYR A 76 -31.37 19.59 18.30
N PRO A 77 -32.62 19.07 18.27
CA PRO A 77 -32.95 17.98 17.35
C PRO A 77 -32.86 18.39 15.87
N LEU A 78 -33.16 19.63 15.52
CA LEU A 78 -33.05 20.10 14.13
C LEU A 78 -31.59 20.23 13.68
N GLY A 79 -30.71 20.72 14.56
CA GLY A 79 -29.28 20.77 14.30
C GLY A 79 -28.68 19.39 14.07
N PHE A 80 -28.93 18.42 14.95
CA PHE A 80 -28.45 17.05 14.76
C PHE A 80 -29.03 16.38 13.51
N SER A 81 -30.30 16.62 13.18
CA SER A 81 -30.93 16.09 11.96
C SER A 81 -30.22 16.58 10.69
N LEU A 82 -29.84 17.86 10.64
CA LEU A 82 -29.15 18.43 9.47
C LEU A 82 -27.72 17.88 9.30
N ILE A 83 -26.99 17.66 10.40
CA ILE A 83 -25.67 17.02 10.35
C ILE A 83 -25.79 15.54 9.98
N GLY A 84 -26.81 14.84 10.48
CA GLY A 84 -27.13 13.48 10.08
C GLY A 84 -27.41 13.37 8.58
N LEU A 85 -28.20 14.31 8.04
CA LEU A 85 -28.46 14.41 6.61
C LEU A 85 -27.18 14.68 5.80
N LEU A 86 -26.31 15.58 6.28
CA LEU A 86 -25.02 15.89 5.66
C LEU A 86 -24.10 14.66 5.61
N TYR A 87 -24.04 13.90 6.70
CA TYR A 87 -23.28 12.64 6.76
C TYR A 87 -23.84 11.57 5.81
N LEU A 88 -25.17 11.49 5.69
CA LEU A 88 -25.82 10.60 4.73
C LEU A 88 -25.46 10.99 3.30
N LEU A 89 -25.41 12.29 3.00
CA LEU A 89 -24.95 12.81 1.71
C LEU A 89 -23.49 12.45 1.44
N PHE A 90 -22.61 12.64 2.42
CA PHE A 90 -21.20 12.22 2.35
C PHE A 90 -21.07 10.71 2.12
N ALA A 91 -21.85 9.89 2.82
CA ALA A 91 -21.87 8.44 2.63
C ALA A 91 -22.30 8.06 1.21
N LEU A 92 -23.29 8.76 0.64
CA LEU A 92 -23.71 8.58 -0.75
C LEU A 92 -22.60 8.95 -1.74
N ILE A 93 -21.92 10.09 -1.52
CA ILE A 93 -20.76 10.52 -2.31
C ILE A 93 -19.67 9.44 -2.28
N VAL A 94 -19.31 8.95 -1.09
CA VAL A 94 -18.28 7.92 -0.92
C VAL A 94 -18.68 6.62 -1.60
N TYR A 95 -19.96 6.23 -1.50
CA TYR A 95 -20.49 5.06 -2.19
C TYR A 95 -20.40 5.19 -3.73
N MET A 96 -20.67 6.37 -4.27
CA MET A 96 -20.52 6.63 -5.70
C MET A 96 -19.04 6.65 -6.15
N LEU A 97 -18.16 7.22 -5.32
CA LEU A 97 -16.71 7.17 -5.54
C LEU A 97 -16.19 5.74 -5.48
N ARG A 98 -16.70 4.88 -4.59
CA ARG A 98 -16.33 3.45 -4.55
C ARG A 98 -16.56 2.79 -5.90
N LYS A 99 -17.69 3.09 -6.57
CA LYS A 99 -17.99 2.56 -7.91
C LYS A 99 -17.00 3.10 -8.96
N ARG A 100 -16.62 4.38 -8.90
CA ARG A 100 -15.60 5.01 -9.77
C ARG A 100 -14.20 4.44 -9.54
N ILE A 101 -13.78 4.28 -8.29
CA ILE A 101 -12.47 3.75 -7.90
C ILE A 101 -12.36 2.30 -8.35
N ASN A 102 -13.38 1.47 -8.09
CA ASN A 102 -13.39 0.08 -8.54
C ASN A 102 -13.30 0.00 -10.07
N ASN A 103 -14.03 0.85 -10.79
CA ASN A 103 -14.00 0.85 -12.25
C ASN A 103 -12.64 1.35 -12.80
N SER A 104 -12.02 2.37 -12.20
CA SER A 104 -10.67 2.84 -12.60
C SER A 104 -9.58 1.82 -12.29
N ILE A 105 -9.62 1.19 -11.11
CA ILE A 105 -8.66 0.15 -10.73
C ILE A 105 -8.79 -1.05 -11.65
N VAL A 106 -10.03 -1.53 -11.89
CA VAL A 106 -10.27 -2.63 -12.83
C VAL A 106 -9.80 -2.27 -14.23
N LYS A 107 -10.07 -1.07 -14.75
CA LYS A 107 -9.61 -0.65 -16.09
C LYS A 107 -8.09 -0.48 -16.19
N SER A 108 -7.43 -0.07 -15.11
CA SER A 108 -5.98 0.08 -15.05
C SER A 108 -5.26 -1.27 -14.89
N LEU A 109 -5.90 -2.24 -14.25
CA LEU A 109 -5.40 -3.62 -14.14
C LEU A 109 -5.75 -4.46 -15.38
N SER A 110 -6.88 -4.18 -16.03
CA SER A 110 -7.29 -4.92 -17.24
C SER A 110 -6.41 -4.57 -18.43
N LYS A 111 -5.88 -3.34 -18.54
CA LYS A 111 -4.98 -2.96 -19.63
C LYS A 111 -3.77 -3.88 -19.75
N PRO A 112 -2.92 -4.07 -18.73
CA PRO A 112 -1.76 -4.96 -18.81
C PRO A 112 -2.12 -6.46 -18.80
N PHE A 113 -3.28 -6.85 -18.27
CA PHE A 113 -3.72 -8.26 -18.31
C PHE A 113 -4.27 -8.68 -19.69
N PHE A 114 -5.13 -7.87 -20.31
CA PHE A 114 -5.75 -8.20 -21.60
C PHE A 114 -4.92 -7.82 -22.83
N SER A 115 -3.85 -7.02 -22.68
CA SER A 115 -2.91 -6.80 -23.80
C SER A 115 -1.91 -7.93 -24.02
N ASN A 116 -1.88 -8.94 -23.14
CA ASN A 116 -1.02 -10.12 -23.29
C ASN A 116 -1.75 -11.36 -23.84
N ASP A 117 -3.09 -11.34 -23.98
CA ASP A 117 -3.86 -12.49 -24.49
C ASP A 117 -4.11 -12.45 -26.01
N GLU A 118 -3.80 -11.36 -26.72
CA GLU A 118 -3.89 -11.31 -28.19
C GLU A 118 -2.69 -11.93 -28.92
N ASN A 119 -1.64 -12.37 -28.20
CA ASN A 119 -0.43 -12.96 -28.80
C ASN A 119 -0.32 -14.49 -28.67
N ILE A 120 -1.44 -15.19 -28.46
CA ILE A 120 -1.46 -16.67 -28.39
C ILE A 120 -2.36 -17.29 -29.48
N SER A 121 -2.92 -16.50 -30.42
CA SER A 121 -3.71 -17.03 -31.54
C SER A 121 -3.04 -16.92 -32.91
N GLN A 122 -1.81 -16.40 -33.04
CA GLN A 122 -1.13 -16.26 -34.34
C GLN A 122 0.37 -16.57 -34.30
N SER A 123 0.76 -17.75 -33.80
CA SER A 123 2.02 -18.37 -34.18
C SER A 123 1.92 -19.88 -34.23
#